data_AF-A0A2V8W6X0-F1
#
_entry.id   AF-A0A2V8W6X0-F1
#
_cell.length_a   1.000
_cell.length_b   1.000
_cell.length_c   1.000
_cell.angle_alpha   90.00
_cell.angle_beta   90.00
_cell.angle_gamma   90.00
#
_symmetry.space_group_name_H-M   'P 1'
#
loop_
_entity.id
_entity.type
_entity.pdbx_description
1 polymer ?
#
loop_
_entity_poly.entity_id
_entity_poly.type
_entity_poly.pdbx_seq_one_letter_code
_entity_poly.pdbx_strand_id
1 'polypeptide(L)'
;MSAAAAIPIVIGANIGTTATALVASIKMQKTARRVAMANLCFNTFGVLLFLPFLGMFAVRVVELAGDPGMAIAWSQLIFNVVMALAVLLLLQIFQRRLESIDASAAGGAASGA
;
A
#
# COMPACT_ATOMS: atom_id res chain seq x y z
N MET A 1 -8.07 -4.91 -26.25
CA MET A 1 -7.78 -5.58 -24.97
C MET A 1 -9.04 -5.51 -24.13
N SER A 2 -9.55 -6.61 -23.56
CA SER A 2 -10.73 -6.52 -22.69
C SER A 2 -10.37 -5.84 -21.37
N ALA A 3 -11.29 -5.08 -20.79
CA ALA A 3 -11.07 -4.43 -19.49
C ALA A 3 -10.66 -5.44 -18.40
N ALA A 4 -11.28 -6.62 -18.39
CA ALA A 4 -10.95 -7.70 -17.48
C ALA A 4 -9.49 -8.18 -17.59
N ALA A 5 -8.90 -8.16 -18.79
CA ALA A 5 -7.48 -8.48 -18.99
C ALA A 5 -6.54 -7.30 -18.70
N ALA A 6 -7.04 -6.06 -18.82
CA ALA A 6 -6.28 -4.85 -18.52
C ALA A 6 -6.11 -4.59 -17.01
N ILE A 7 -7.12 -4.93 -16.21
CA ILE A 7 -7.11 -4.71 -14.77
C ILE A 7 -5.91 -5.38 -14.06
N PRO A 8 -5.59 -6.67 -14.28
CA PRO A 8 -4.41 -7.29 -13.68
C PRO A 8 -3.10 -6.58 -14.03
N ILE A 9 -2.96 -6.13 -15.29
CA ILE A 9 -1.78 -5.43 -15.78
C ILE A 9 -1.62 -4.08 -15.07
N VAL A 10 -2.73 -3.35 -14.93
CA VAL A 10 -2.77 -2.03 -14.30
C VAL A 10 -2.52 -2.13 -12.79
N ILE A 11 -3.06 -3.15 -12.12
CA ILE A 11 -2.75 -3.45 -10.72
C ILE A 11 -1.26 -3.81 -10.56
N GLY A 12 -0.69 -4.60 -11.47
CA GLY A 12 0.75 -4.91 -11.49
C GLY A 12 1.63 -3.67 -11.72
N ALA A 13 1.16 -2.69 -12.49
CA ALA A 13 1.89 -1.44 -12.74
C ALA A 13 2.12 -0.63 -11.44
N ASN A 14 1.32 -0.81 -10.39
CA ASN A 14 1.57 -0.19 -9.07
C ASN A 14 2.85 -0.72 -8.38
N ILE A 15 3.28 -1.96 -8.67
CA ILE A 15 4.58 -2.46 -8.23
C ILE A 15 5.70 -1.77 -9.04
N GLY A 16 5.51 -1.64 -10.35
CA GLY A 16 6.48 -0.98 -11.23
C GLY A 16 6.75 0.47 -10.86
N THR A 17 5.72 1.25 -10.51
CA THR A 17 5.88 2.65 -10.09
C THR A 17 6.63 2.78 -8.77
N THR A 18 6.35 1.91 -7.80
CA THR A 18 7.07 1.91 -6.51
C THR A 18 8.48 1.39 -6.60
N ALA A 19 8.75 0.40 -7.47
CA ALA A 19 10.11 -0.05 -7.77
C ALA A 19 10.93 1.07 -8.43
N THR A 20 10.33 1.81 -9.37
CA THR A 20 10.96 2.98 -9.99
C THR A 20 11.23 4.08 -8.95
N ALA A 21 10.30 4.34 -8.03
CA ALA A 21 10.51 5.28 -6.93
C ALA A 21 11.66 4.84 -6.01
N LEU A 22 11.81 3.54 -5.75
CA LEU A 22 12.94 3.01 -4.98
C LEU A 22 14.27 3.28 -5.70
N VAL A 23 14.36 3.02 -7.01
CA VAL A 23 15.55 3.33 -7.81
C VAL A 23 15.85 4.82 -7.78
N ALA A 24 14.84 5.67 -7.95
CA ALA A 24 14.99 7.14 -7.86
C ALA A 24 15.48 7.58 -6.46
N SER A 25 15.10 6.86 -5.40
CA SER A 25 15.48 7.19 -4.02
C SER A 25 16.94 6.88 -3.66
N ILE A 26 17.71 6.21 -4.52
CA ILE A 26 19.10 5.79 -4.22
C ILE A 26 19.99 6.99 -3.86
N LYS A 27 19.80 8.14 -4.53
CA LYS A 27 20.56 9.37 -4.29
C LYS A 27 19.92 10.30 -3.26
N MET A 28 18.82 9.90 -2.62
CA MET A 28 18.10 10.70 -1.64
C MET A 28 18.58 10.40 -0.21
N GLN A 29 18.16 11.25 0.74
CA GLN A 29 18.42 11.05 2.17
C GLN A 29 17.89 9.71 2.71
N LYS A 30 18.52 9.20 3.78
CA LYS A 30 18.20 7.89 4.40
C LYS A 30 16.70 7.74 4.71
N THR A 31 16.05 8.79 5.19
CA THR A 31 14.62 8.80 5.48
C THR A 31 13.78 8.57 4.22
N ALA A 32 14.08 9.28 3.12
CA ALA A 32 13.35 9.14 1.86
C ALA A 32 13.50 7.72 1.27
N ARG A 33 14.69 7.13 1.35
CA ARG A 33 14.94 5.74 0.92
C ARG A 33 14.14 4.74 1.75
N ARG A 34 14.07 4.92 3.07
CA ARG A 34 13.24 4.07 3.95
C ARG A 34 11.76 4.16 3.61
N VAL A 35 11.25 5.36 3.32
CA VAL A 35 9.86 5.55 2.87
C VAL A 35 9.62 4.85 1.53
N ALA A 36 10.54 4.98 0.55
CA ALA A 36 10.41 4.31 -0.74
C ALA A 36 10.43 2.79 -0.61
N MET A 37 11.31 2.24 0.24
CA MET A 37 11.33 0.81 0.55
C MET A 37 10.03 0.34 1.22
N ALA A 38 9.53 1.09 2.21
CA ALA A 38 8.27 0.78 2.85
C ALA A 38 7.11 0.80 1.84
N ASN A 39 7.06 1.81 0.96
CA ASN A 39 6.04 1.93 -0.07
C ASN A 39 6.06 0.74 -1.06
N LEU A 40 7.26 0.31 -1.49
CA LEU A 40 7.41 -0.88 -2.33
C LEU A 40 6.94 -2.15 -1.61
N CYS A 41 7.36 -2.35 -0.35
CA CYS A 41 6.95 -3.51 0.44
C CYS A 41 5.44 -3.57 0.62
N PHE A 42 4.80 -2.44 0.99
CA PHE A 42 3.36 -2.39 1.18
C PHE A 42 2.62 -2.62 -0.12
N ASN A 43 2.96 -1.95 -1.22
CA ASN A 43 2.26 -2.17 -2.50
C ASN A 43 2.47 -3.59 -3.03
N THR A 44 3.66 -4.17 -2.88
CA THR A 44 3.92 -5.55 -3.28
C THR A 44 3.08 -6.53 -2.45
N PHE A 45 3.08 -6.37 -1.13
CA PHE A 45 2.28 -7.21 -0.23
C PHE A 45 0.77 -7.04 -0.50
N GLY A 46 0.32 -5.83 -0.74
CA GLY A 46 -1.04 -5.50 -1.14
C GLY A 46 -1.49 -6.20 -2.41
N VAL A 47 -0.69 -6.13 -3.47
CA VAL A 47 -0.97 -6.86 -4.72
C VAL A 47 -1.00 -8.37 -4.49
N LEU A 48 -0.05 -8.92 -3.70
CA LEU A 48 0.00 -10.34 -3.37
C LEU A 48 -1.25 -10.81 -2.61
N LEU A 49 -1.76 -9.99 -1.67
CA LEU A 49 -3.01 -10.28 -0.98
C LEU A 49 -4.24 -10.12 -1.89
N PHE A 50 -4.17 -9.22 -2.87
CA PHE A 50 -5.28 -8.93 -3.77
C PHE A 50 -5.40 -9.93 -4.94
N LEU A 51 -4.31 -10.61 -5.30
CA LEU A 51 -4.23 -11.62 -6.36
C LEU A 51 -5.36 -12.65 -6.38
N PRO A 52 -5.72 -13.35 -5.28
CA PRO A 52 -6.81 -14.32 -5.29
C PRO A 52 -8.19 -13.69 -5.53
N PHE A 53 -8.36 -12.40 -5.21
CA PHE A 53 -9.63 -11.67 -5.38
C PHE A 53 -9.73 -10.95 -6.74
N LEU A 54 -8.63 -10.88 -7.48
CA LEU A 54 -8.49 -10.02 -8.65
C LEU A 54 -9.47 -10.40 -9.77
N GLY A 55 -9.74 -11.69 -9.97
CA GLY A 55 -10.72 -12.15 -10.97
C GLY A 55 -12.15 -11.69 -10.67
N MET A 56 -12.61 -11.86 -9.41
CA MET A 56 -13.93 -11.39 -8.98
C MET A 56 -14.00 -9.86 -9.03
N PHE A 57 -12.95 -9.19 -8.58
CA PHE A 57 -12.86 -7.74 -8.61
C PHE A 57 -12.96 -7.18 -10.03
N ALA A 58 -12.23 -7.76 -11.00
CA ALA A 58 -12.23 -7.31 -12.37
C ALA A 58 -13.63 -7.39 -13.02
N VAL A 59 -14.37 -8.47 -12.77
CA VAL A 59 -15.75 -8.62 -13.26
C VAL A 59 -16.65 -7.55 -12.66
N ARG A 60 -16.62 -7.40 -11.33
CA ARG A 60 -17.48 -6.43 -10.61
C ARG A 60 -17.23 -4.98 -11.00
N VAL A 61 -15.97 -4.60 -11.20
CA VAL A 61 -15.63 -3.24 -11.59
C VAL A 61 -16.03 -2.96 -13.03
N VAL A 62 -15.91 -3.93 -13.93
CA VAL A 62 -16.38 -3.80 -15.32
C VAL A 62 -17.90 -3.65 -15.38
N GLU A 63 -18.64 -4.43 -14.58
CA GLU A 63 -20.10 -4.30 -14.46
C GLU A 63 -20.52 -2.91 -13.93
N LEU A 64 -19.81 -2.39 -12.93
CA LEU A 64 -20.14 -1.12 -12.29
C LEU A 64 -19.78 0.10 -13.17
N ALA A 65 -18.68 0.02 -13.92
CA ALA A 65 -18.12 1.17 -14.62
C ALA A 65 -18.82 1.46 -15.97
N GLY A 66 -19.43 0.46 -16.61
CA GLY A 66 -20.11 0.60 -17.91
C GLY A 66 -19.19 0.86 -19.11
N ASP A 67 -18.01 1.43 -18.89
CA ASP A 67 -16.96 1.69 -19.89
C ASP A 67 -15.62 1.03 -19.48
N PRO A 68 -14.89 0.40 -20.44
CA PRO A 68 -13.58 -0.20 -20.20
C PRO A 68 -12.52 0.73 -19.60
N GLY A 69 -12.46 1.99 -20.02
CA GLY A 69 -11.50 2.97 -19.51
C GLY A 69 -11.82 3.37 -18.08
N MET A 70 -13.11 3.58 -17.79
CA MET A 70 -13.59 3.87 -16.45
C MET A 70 -13.35 2.69 -15.49
N ALA A 71 -13.50 1.44 -15.96
CA ALA A 71 -13.22 0.25 -15.16
C ALA A 71 -11.74 0.18 -14.72
N ILE A 72 -10.83 0.56 -15.61
CA ILE A 72 -9.40 0.64 -15.30
C ILE A 72 -9.14 1.71 -14.25
N ALA A 73 -9.72 2.91 -14.40
CA ALA A 73 -9.57 4.00 -13.45
C ALA A 73 -10.11 3.65 -12.06
N TRP A 74 -11.31 3.07 -11.98
CA TRP A 74 -11.90 2.59 -10.73
C TRP A 74 -11.05 1.52 -10.06
N SER A 75 -10.50 0.59 -10.85
CA SER A 75 -9.65 -0.48 -10.33
C SER A 75 -8.42 0.09 -9.62
N GLN A 76 -7.75 1.06 -10.27
CA GLN A 76 -6.57 1.70 -9.70
C GLN A 76 -6.91 2.54 -8.46
N LEU A 77 -8.02 3.28 -8.50
CA LEU A 77 -8.47 4.09 -7.38
C LEU A 77 -8.76 3.24 -6.15
N ILE A 78 -9.56 2.19 -6.29
CA ILE A 78 -9.93 1.30 -5.19
C ILE A 78 -8.68 0.65 -4.59
N PHE A 79 -7.78 0.13 -5.43
CA PHE A 79 -6.54 -0.47 -4.95
C PHE A 79 -5.69 0.55 -4.17
N ASN A 80 -5.48 1.75 -4.72
CA ASN A 80 -4.68 2.77 -4.06
C ASN A 80 -5.29 3.24 -2.73
N VAL A 81 -6.62 3.35 -2.65
CA VAL A 81 -7.33 3.72 -1.41
C VAL A 81 -7.20 2.60 -0.37
N VAL A 82 -7.41 1.34 -0.75
CA VAL A 82 -7.23 0.19 0.15
C VAL A 82 -5.80 0.15 0.68
N MET A 83 -4.82 0.37 -0.19
CA MET A 83 -3.42 0.42 0.20
C MET A 83 -3.10 1.58 1.14
N ALA A 84 -3.60 2.78 0.84
CA ALA A 84 -3.42 3.94 1.70
C ALA A 84 -4.02 3.69 3.08
N LEU A 85 -5.24 3.15 3.16
CA LEU A 85 -5.89 2.80 4.42
C LEU A 85 -5.11 1.73 5.18
N ALA A 86 -4.65 0.67 4.51
CA ALA A 86 -3.86 -0.39 5.13
C ALA A 86 -2.56 0.17 5.75
N VAL A 87 -1.85 1.03 5.01
CA VAL A 87 -0.64 1.70 5.49
C VAL A 87 -0.95 2.62 6.66
N LEU A 88 -2.01 3.43 6.57
CA LEU A 88 -2.41 4.34 7.66
C LEU A 88 -2.78 3.57 8.93
N LEU A 89 -3.56 2.49 8.82
CA LEU A 89 -3.92 1.65 9.94
C LEU A 89 -2.68 1.00 10.57
N LEU A 90 -1.78 0.49 9.75
CA LEU A 90 -0.55 -0.12 10.23
C LEU A 90 0.34 0.90 10.94
N LEU A 91 0.47 2.11 10.39
CA LEU A 91 1.22 3.21 11.02
C LEU A 91 0.61 3.60 12.37
N GLN A 92 -0.73 3.72 12.45
CA GLN A 92 -1.43 4.00 13.71
C GLN A 92 -1.19 2.90 14.75
N ILE A 93 -1.16 1.63 14.33
CA ILE A 93 -0.84 0.51 15.22
C ILE A 93 0.60 0.63 15.72
N PHE A 94 1.58 0.89 14.85
CA PHE A 94 2.98 1.03 15.25
C PHE A 94 3.20 2.22 16.19
N GLN A 95 2.58 3.38 15.92
CA GLN A 95 2.69 4.56 16.77
C GLN A 95 2.19 4.29 18.19
N ARG A 96 0.99 3.71 18.32
CA ARG A 96 0.41 3.36 19.63
C ARG A 96 1.28 2.37 20.41
N ARG A 97 1.93 1.43 19.72
CA ARG A 97 2.83 0.46 20.37
C ARG A 97 4.12 1.10 20.84
N LEU A 98 4.71 1.99 20.06
CA LEU A 98 5.90 2.75 20.47
C LEU A 98 5.61 3.63 21.68
N GLU A 99 4.50 4.37 21.67
CA GLU A 99 4.06 5.19 22.80
C GLU A 99 3.88 4.36 24.08
N SER A 100 3.38 3.13 23.98
CA SER A 100 3.22 2.23 25.14
C SER A 100 4.55 1.72 25.72
N ILE A 101 5.58 1.60 24.88
CA ILE A 101 6.92 1.16 25.29
C ILE A 101 7.67 2.32 25.95
N ASP A 102 7.60 3.52 25.36
CA ASP A 102 8.21 4.71 25.94
C ASP A 102 7.57 5.08 27.29
N ALA A 103 6.24 4.91 27.42
CA ALA A 103 5.55 5.07 28.69
C ALA A 103 5.98 4.05 29.76
N SER A 104 6.25 2.80 29.37
CA SER A 104 6.78 1.76 30.29
C SER A 104 8.22 2.02 30.70
N ALA A 105 9.06 2.55 29.79
CA ALA A 105 10.44 2.93 30.09
C ALA A 105 10.52 4.16 31.01
N ALA A 106 9.62 5.13 30.85
CA ALA A 106 9.54 6.31 31.72
C ALA A 106 9.02 5.99 33.13
N GLY A 107 8.09 5.04 33.27
CA GLY A 107 7.57 4.60 34.57
C GLY A 107 8.58 3.83 35.44
N GLY A 108 9.50 3.09 34.81
CA GLY A 108 10.57 2.36 35.52
C GLY A 108 11.65 3.28 36.12
N ALA A 109 11.91 4.44 35.49
CA ALA A 109 12.89 5.40 35.97
C ALA A 109 12.41 6.21 37.20
N ALA A 110 11.10 6.36 37.39
CA ALA A 110 10.51 7.13 38.51
C ALA A 110 10.29 6.32 39.80
N SER A 111 10.31 4.99 39.73
CA SER A 111 10.13 4.10 40.90
C SER A 111 11.45 3.67 41.55
N GLY A 112 12.59 4.04 40.99
CA GLY A 112 13.94 3.67 41.46
C GLY A 112 14.79 4.82 42.00
N ALA A 113 14.19 5.99 42.24
CA ALA A 113 14.83 7.16 42.84
C ALA A 113 14.33 7.40 44.28
#